data_AF-A0A5J4S7R1-F1
#
_entry.id   AF-A0A5J4S7R1-F1
#
_cell.length_a   1.000
_cell.length_b   1.000
_cell.length_c   1.000
_cell.angle_alpha   90.00
_cell.angle_beta   90.00
_cell.angle_gamma   90.00
#
_symmetry.space_group_name_H-M   'P 1'
#
loop_
_entity.id
_entity.type
_entity.pdbx_description
1 polymer ?
#
loop_
_entity_poly.entity_id
_entity_poly.type
_entity_poly.pdbx_seq_one_letter_code
_entity_poly.pdbx_strand_id
1 'polypeptide(L)'
;MIVITGKEFGDNPQKYIDLATKERIIIKKEQEYLEIVPRGKSIPENPSPSNDPYFDDPENIEKILHSSAQIAEGKVHKLEREDIRSFLGLD
;
A
#
# COMPACT_ATOMS: atom_id res chain seq x y z
N MET A 1 -8.05 12.80 0.18
CA MET A 1 -7.62 12.57 -1.22
C MET A 1 -7.75 13.87 -1.99
N ILE A 2 -6.67 14.34 -2.62
CA ILE A 2 -6.62 15.57 -3.43
C ILE A 2 -6.12 15.20 -4.82
N VAL A 3 -6.83 15.64 -5.86
CA VAL A 3 -6.40 15.47 -7.26
C VAL A 3 -5.95 16.82 -7.79
N ILE A 4 -4.71 16.89 -8.26
CA ILE A 4 -4.11 18.10 -8.84
C ILE A 4 -3.66 17.84 -10.27
N THR A 5 -3.51 18.89 -11.07
CA THR A 5 -2.91 18.80 -12.40
C THR A 5 -1.39 18.77 -12.33
N GLY A 6 -0.74 18.24 -13.37
CA GLY A 6 0.72 18.33 -13.51
C GLY A 6 1.25 19.78 -13.47
N LYS A 7 0.45 20.76 -13.93
CA LYS A 7 0.78 22.18 -13.84
C LYS A 7 0.80 22.68 -12.40
N GLU A 8 -0.26 22.42 -11.64
CA GLU A 8 -0.33 22.79 -10.22
C GLU A 8 0.81 22.18 -9.42
N PHE A 9 1.15 20.91 -9.70
CA PHE A 9 2.31 20.26 -9.08
C PHE A 9 3.63 20.97 -9.44
N GLY A 10 3.83 21.32 -10.71
CA GLY A 10 5.03 22.00 -11.18
C GLY A 10 5.21 23.41 -10.60
N ASP A 11 4.12 24.13 -10.33
CA ASP A 11 4.16 25.48 -9.76
C ASP A 11 4.64 25.48 -8.29
N ASN A 12 4.37 24.41 -7.53
CA ASN A 12 4.81 24.29 -6.13
C ASN A 12 4.96 22.82 -5.68
N PRO A 13 6.01 22.11 -6.13
CA PRO A 13 6.14 20.67 -5.88
C PRO A 13 6.35 20.35 -4.40
N GLN A 14 7.09 21.18 -3.66
CA GLN A 14 7.40 20.94 -2.26
C GLN A 14 6.14 20.91 -1.39
N LYS A 15 5.19 21.83 -1.63
CA LYS A 15 3.90 21.85 -0.92
C LYS A 15 3.17 20.51 -1.01
N TYR A 16 3.14 19.90 -2.20
CA TYR A 16 2.42 18.64 -2.40
C TYR A 16 3.18 17.43 -1.88
N ILE A 17 4.51 17.44 -1.92
CA ILE A 17 5.34 16.42 -1.27
C ILE A 17 5.11 16.43 0.24
N ASP A 18 5.09 17.61 0.86
CA ASP A 18 4.83 17.75 2.30
C ASP A 18 3.40 17.28 2.65
N LEU A 19 2.42 17.64 1.82
CA LEU A 19 1.03 17.21 1.99
C LEU A 19 0.84 15.70 1.80
N ALA A 20 1.62 15.04 0.93
CA ALA A 20 1.52 13.60 0.68
C ALA A 20 1.83 12.75 1.93
N THR A 21 2.50 13.31 2.93
CA THR A 21 2.73 12.65 4.23
C THR A 21 1.48 12.58 5.11
N LYS A 22 0.44 13.37 4.79
CA LYS A 22 -0.80 13.50 5.57
C LYS A 22 -1.99 13.01 4.76
N GLU A 23 -2.12 13.52 3.53
CA GLU A 23 -3.24 13.23 2.64
C GLU A 23 -2.79 12.56 1.35
N ARG A 24 -3.63 11.66 0.83
CA ARG A 24 -3.43 11.05 -0.49
C ARG A 24 -3.45 12.09 -1.61
N ILE A 25 -2.37 12.20 -2.39
CA ILE A 25 -2.22 13.14 -3.53
C ILE A 25 -2.13 12.38 -4.85
N ILE A 26 -3.02 12.69 -5.78
CA ILE A 26 -3.01 12.17 -7.16
C ILE A 26 -2.74 13.32 -8.13
N ILE A 27 -1.76 13.15 -9.01
CA ILE A 27 -1.42 14.09 -10.08
C ILE A 27 -2.02 13.58 -11.39
N LYS A 28 -2.96 14.32 -11.96
CA LYS A 28 -3.47 14.10 -13.31
C LYS A 28 -2.51 14.73 -14.33
N LYS A 29 -1.91 13.92 -15.18
CA LYS A 29 -1.05 14.35 -16.28
C LYS A 29 -1.59 13.79 -17.59
N GLU A 30 -2.12 14.66 -18.44
CA GLU A 30 -2.76 14.28 -19.70
C GLU A 30 -3.87 13.22 -19.49
N GLN A 31 -3.65 11.99 -19.96
CA GLN A 31 -4.57 10.86 -19.83
C GLN A 31 -4.21 9.91 -18.67
N GLU A 32 -3.15 10.20 -17.93
CA GLU A 32 -2.63 9.36 -16.86
C GLU A 32 -2.84 10.01 -15.48
N TYR A 33 -2.85 9.15 -14.46
CA TYR A 33 -2.86 9.55 -13.05
C TYR A 33 -1.63 8.97 -12.38
N LEU A 34 -0.85 9.84 -11.74
CA LEU A 34 0.33 9.50 -10.95
C LEU A 34 -0.01 9.72 -9.47
N GLU A 35 0.61 8.98 -8.57
CA GLU A 35 0.39 9.12 -7.13
C GLU A 35 1.71 9.37 -6.39
N ILE A 36 1.70 10.32 -5.45
CA ILE A 36 2.84 10.52 -4.54
C ILE A 36 2.64 9.59 -3.35
N VAL A 37 3.50 8.58 -3.25
CA VAL A 37 3.44 7.58 -2.18
C VAL A 37 4.60 7.82 -1.20
N PRO A 38 4.35 8.27 0.04
CA PRO A 38 5.41 8.35 1.05
C PRO A 38 5.89 6.95 1.42
N ARG A 39 7.22 6.72 1.36
CA ARG A 39 7.85 5.41 1.65
C ARG A 39 8.61 5.35 2.98
N GLY A 40 8.60 6.43 3.77
CA GLY A 40 9.39 6.52 5.00
C GLY A 40 10.87 6.83 4.75
N LYS A 41 11.77 6.33 5.61
CA LYS A 41 13.20 6.69 5.63
C LYS A 41 14.07 5.92 4.64
N SER A 42 13.56 4.83 4.08
CA SER A 42 14.29 3.97 3.14
C SER A 42 13.29 3.39 2.14
N ILE A 43 13.70 3.23 0.89
CA ILE A 43 12.95 2.43 -0.07
C ILE A 43 13.31 0.97 0.23
N PRO A 44 12.37 0.14 0.74
CA PRO A 44 12.65 -1.27 0.93
C PRO A 44 12.91 -1.90 -0.44
N GLU A 45 13.93 -2.76 -0.53
CA GLU A 45 14.13 -3.57 -1.73
C GLU A 45 12.89 -4.44 -1.92
N ASN A 46 12.39 -4.55 -3.16
CA ASN A 46 11.31 -5.45 -3.46
C ASN A 46 11.79 -6.87 -3.10
N PRO A 47 11.18 -7.53 -2.09
CA PRO A 47 11.64 -8.82 -1.61
C PRO A 47 11.34 -9.95 -2.60
N SER A 48 10.54 -9.68 -3.64
CA SER A 48 10.21 -10.65 -4.66
C SER A 48 11.35 -10.80 -5.67
N PRO A 49 11.88 -12.03 -5.87
CA PRO A 49 12.86 -12.30 -6.91
C PRO A 49 12.37 -12.01 -8.34
N SER A 50 11.05 -11.96 -8.55
CA SER A 50 10.43 -11.61 -9.83
C SER A 50 10.02 -10.14 -9.93
N ASN A 51 10.33 -9.32 -8.92
CA ASN A 51 9.90 -7.93 -8.82
C ASN A 51 8.37 -7.77 -8.91
N ASP A 52 7.67 -8.61 -8.15
CA ASP A 52 6.20 -8.61 -8.09
C ASP A 52 5.69 -7.27 -7.52
N PRO A 53 4.84 -6.52 -8.27
CA PRO A 53 4.29 -5.25 -7.84
C PRO A 53 3.48 -5.31 -6.54
N TYR A 54 3.02 -6.50 -6.13
CA TYR A 54 2.32 -6.70 -4.86
C TYR A 54 3.11 -6.14 -3.68
N PHE A 55 4.44 -6.33 -3.67
CA PHE A 55 5.32 -5.85 -2.61
C PHE A 55 5.74 -4.39 -2.77
N ASP A 56 5.40 -3.77 -3.90
CA ASP A 56 5.58 -2.34 -4.10
C ASP A 56 4.39 -1.55 -3.54
N ASP A 57 3.27 -2.16 -3.14
CA ASP A 57 2.15 -1.43 -2.53
C ASP A 57 2.38 -1.24 -1.02
N PRO A 58 2.44 0.01 -0.49
CA PRO A 58 2.65 0.24 0.93
C PRO A 58 1.55 -0.36 1.82
N GLU A 59 0.30 -0.43 1.35
CA GLU A 59 -0.82 -1.00 2.11
C GLU A 59 -0.67 -2.52 2.25
N ASN A 60 -0.18 -3.19 1.19
CA ASN A 60 0.11 -4.62 1.25
C ASN A 60 1.26 -4.91 2.20
N ILE A 61 2.31 -4.11 2.16
CA ILE A 61 3.44 -4.24 3.09
C ILE A 61 2.98 -4.04 4.55
N GLU A 62 2.16 -3.02 4.82
CA GLU A 62 1.59 -2.80 6.15
C GLU A 62 0.77 -4.01 6.63
N LYS A 63 -0.10 -4.55 5.78
CA LYS A 63 -0.90 -5.76 6.08
C LYS A 63 -0.02 -6.97 6.38
N ILE A 64 1.03 -7.21 5.61
CA ILE A 64 1.99 -8.30 5.85
C ILE A 64 2.66 -8.13 7.21
N LEU A 65 3.18 -6.94 7.50
CA LEU A 65 3.89 -6.67 8.77
C LEU A 65 2.95 -6.83 9.97
N HIS A 66 1.73 -6.29 9.88
CA HIS A 66 0.70 -6.45 10.91
C HIS A 66 0.36 -7.93 11.14
N SER A 67 0.09 -8.67 10.06
CA SER A 67 -0.24 -10.11 10.15
C SER A 67 0.92 -10.94 10.70
N SER A 68 2.16 -10.58 10.35
CA SER A 68 3.37 -11.22 10.89
C SER A 68 3.51 -11.00 12.39
N ALA A 69 3.18 -9.80 12.89
CA ALA A 69 3.14 -9.53 14.31
C ALA A 69 2.05 -10.36 15.02
N GLN A 70 0.86 -10.49 14.41
CA GLN A 70 -0.21 -11.34 14.96
C GLN A 70 0.23 -12.81 15.08
N ILE A 71 0.97 -13.33 14.10
CA ILE A 71 1.55 -14.69 14.18
C ILE A 71 2.52 -14.80 15.36
N ALA A 72 3.44 -13.84 15.52
CA ALA A 72 4.40 -13.84 16.61
C ALA A 72 3.73 -13.75 18.00
N GLU A 73 2.59 -13.08 18.09
CA GLU A 73 1.77 -12.96 19.31
C GLU A 73 0.81 -14.15 19.52
N GLY A 74 0.79 -15.12 18.60
CA GLY A 74 -0.12 -16.28 18.66
C GLY A 74 -1.58 -15.93 18.38
N LYS A 75 -1.88 -14.74 17.84
CA LYS A 75 -3.23 -14.28 17.45
C LYS A 75 -3.63 -14.87 16.10
N VAL A 76 -3.55 -16.18 15.98
CA VAL A 76 -3.81 -16.93 14.74
C VAL A 76 -4.77 -18.08 15.00
N HIS A 77 -5.50 -18.46 13.95
CA HIS A 77 -6.35 -19.64 13.96
C HIS A 77 -5.90 -20.55 12.82
N LYS A 78 -5.59 -21.81 13.15
CA LYS A 78 -5.28 -22.83 12.15
C LYS A 78 -6.59 -23.36 11.61
N LEU A 79 -6.81 -23.22 10.30
CA LEU A 79 -7.93 -23.83 9.61
C LEU A 79 -7.53 -25.23 9.14
N GLU A 80 -8.30 -26.25 9.53
CA GLU A 80 -8.20 -27.56 8.89
C GLU A 80 -9.01 -27.56 7.59
N ARG A 81 -8.77 -28.55 6.73
CA ARG A 81 -9.38 -28.59 5.40
C ARG A 81 -10.90 -28.65 5.45
N GLU A 82 -11.44 -29.33 6.46
CA GLU A 82 -12.88 -29.44 6.69
C GLU A 82 -13.54 -28.10 7.06
N ASP A 83 -12.78 -27.20 7.71
CA ASP A 83 -13.30 -25.93 8.23
C ASP A 83 -13.38 -24.82 7.17
N ILE A 84 -12.64 -24.96 6.06
CA ILE A 84 -12.47 -23.89 5.06
C ILE A 84 -13.82 -23.44 4.47
N ARG A 85 -14.73 -24.38 4.18
CA ARG A 85 -16.01 -24.03 3.55
C ARG A 85 -16.89 -23.22 4.50
N SER A 86 -16.97 -23.66 5.75
CA SER A 86 -17.73 -22.98 6.80
C SER A 86 -17.16 -21.59 7.09
N PHE A 87 -15.84 -21.49 7.19
CA PHE A 87 -15.15 -20.23 7.40
C PHE A 87 -15.40 -19.21 6.27
N LEU A 88 -15.49 -19.68 5.03
CA LEU A 88 -15.78 -18.84 3.86
C LEU A 88 -17.28 -18.63 3.62
N GLY A 89 -18.16 -19.21 4.45
CA GLY A 89 -19.62 -19.11 4.29
C GLY A 89 -20.15 -19.81 3.04
N LEU A 90 -19.55 -20.94 2.64
CA LEU A 90 -19.86 -21.69 1.42
C LEU A 90 -20.64 -23.00 1.69
N ASP A 91 -21.27 -23.09 2.86
CA ASP A 91 -22.09 -24.22 3.32
C ASP A 91 -23.59 -23.90 3.25
#